data_AF-A0A3S0E3A5-F1
#
_entry.id   AF-A0A3S0E3A5-F1
#
_cell.length_a   1.000
_cell.length_b   1.000
_cell.length_c   1.000
_cell.angle_alpha   90.00
_cell.angle_beta   90.00
_cell.angle_gamma   90.00
#
_symmetry.space_group_name_H-M   'P 1'
#
loop_
_entity.id
_entity.type
_entity.pdbx_description
1 polymer ?
#
loop_
_entity_poly.entity_id
_entity_poly.type
_entity_poly.pdbx_seq_one_letter_code
_entity_poly.pdbx_strand_id
1 'polypeptide(L)'
;MSYFYGGDVFNTALGPYASTTALAAVDMTLQPDGTRAGVTDAGIYQYNKQATTGSVKATGGGYWSLVNDGYLFLDENNIIDPSQVSTAEISLADGTEEAPSLHFASETNTGIYRPGAFEFGITVGGAHKLIASASAITLGTGVSLVANAGTAVNPSITSATNNEDGFYFPSSGNVSVSSAGSQVFAFTSTLNISYFPMIVQQGSVSAPSLAFFTNNDLGIYSSNNQRISFSVDGALVAEATANGLYIPSPNYLAIGNFQVVSTRVLGYVNMAGAENGDASSINTGTITATDANLQGVCRVIKALITALLHHGLIGPTI
;
A
#
# COMPACT_ATOMS: atom_id res chain seq x y z
N MET A 1 52.15 -80.56 -63.61
CA MET A 1 50.74 -80.98 -63.46
C MET A 1 50.41 -80.79 -61.99
N SER A 2 49.48 -79.96 -61.50
CA SER A 2 48.29 -79.34 -62.08
C SER A 2 47.84 -78.16 -61.20
N TYR A 3 47.12 -77.20 -61.78
CA TYR A 3 46.39 -76.09 -61.14
C TYR A 3 45.20 -76.59 -60.27
N PHE A 4 44.66 -75.78 -59.34
CA PHE A 4 43.26 -75.29 -59.32
C PHE A 4 42.88 -74.51 -58.02
N TYR A 5 41.82 -73.69 -58.16
CA TYR A 5 41.28 -72.59 -57.34
C TYR A 5 40.01 -73.03 -56.54
N GLY A 6 39.76 -72.42 -55.35
CA GLY A 6 38.44 -71.89 -54.88
C GLY A 6 37.41 -72.76 -54.11
N GLY A 7 36.81 -72.20 -53.03
CA GLY A 7 35.37 -72.29 -52.72
C GLY A 7 34.86 -72.76 -51.32
N ASP A 8 34.46 -71.80 -50.47
CA ASP A 8 33.31 -71.66 -49.52
C ASP A 8 32.95 -72.65 -48.36
N VAL A 9 32.57 -72.09 -47.18
CA VAL A 9 31.19 -72.05 -46.58
C VAL A 9 31.20 -71.85 -45.03
N PHE A 10 30.51 -70.80 -44.56
CA PHE A 10 30.07 -70.52 -43.17
C PHE A 10 28.90 -71.45 -42.75
N ASN A 11 28.82 -71.93 -41.49
CA ASN A 11 27.54 -71.95 -40.75
C ASN A 11 27.67 -72.15 -39.21
N THR A 12 26.76 -71.44 -38.55
CA THR A 12 26.42 -71.12 -37.17
C THR A 12 26.01 -72.27 -36.24
N ALA A 13 26.13 -72.07 -34.92
CA ALA A 13 24.99 -71.87 -34.00
C ALA A 13 25.35 -72.19 -32.53
N LEU A 14 25.31 -71.16 -31.66
CA LEU A 14 25.03 -71.33 -30.23
C LEU A 14 24.02 -70.27 -29.77
N GLY A 15 22.98 -70.77 -29.13
CA GLY A 15 22.10 -70.12 -28.14
C GLY A 15 21.35 -71.25 -27.40
N PRO A 16 20.60 -71.01 -26.29
CA PRO A 16 20.33 -69.74 -25.57
C PRO A 16 20.47 -69.77 -24.00
N TYR A 17 20.70 -68.60 -23.37
CA TYR A 17 20.34 -68.06 -22.01
C TYR A 17 20.52 -68.92 -20.72
N ALA A 18 21.00 -68.46 -19.54
CA ALA A 18 21.06 -67.14 -18.88
C ALA A 18 22.08 -67.17 -17.68
N SER A 19 22.94 -66.14 -17.49
CA SER A 19 22.84 -65.03 -16.48
C SER A 19 23.57 -65.33 -15.14
N THR A 20 24.31 -64.45 -14.44
CA THR A 20 24.08 -63.03 -14.08
C THR A 20 25.40 -62.28 -13.75
N THR A 21 25.40 -60.95 -13.91
CA THR A 21 26.39 -59.93 -13.47
C THR A 21 27.73 -59.86 -14.22
N ALA A 22 27.74 -58.98 -15.22
CA ALA A 22 28.71 -58.87 -16.30
C ALA A 22 29.86 -57.89 -16.00
N LEU A 23 31.09 -58.37 -16.21
CA LEU A 23 32.15 -57.63 -16.91
C LEU A 23 33.14 -58.65 -17.46
N ALA A 24 32.66 -59.49 -18.37
CA ALA A 24 33.53 -60.31 -19.21
C ALA A 24 34.03 -59.43 -20.36
N ALA A 25 35.27 -58.95 -20.18
CA ALA A 25 36.25 -58.57 -21.18
C ALA A 25 35.75 -57.82 -22.43
N VAL A 26 36.00 -56.51 -22.48
CA VAL A 26 36.51 -55.94 -23.73
C VAL A 26 37.98 -55.64 -23.51
N ASP A 27 38.74 -56.56 -24.07
CA ASP A 27 40.16 -56.54 -24.41
C ASP A 27 40.70 -55.11 -24.60
N MET A 28 41.71 -54.77 -23.80
CA MET A 28 42.54 -53.59 -23.99
C MET A 28 43.46 -53.82 -25.19
N THR A 29 42.91 -53.88 -26.40
CA THR A 29 43.74 -53.91 -27.60
C THR A 29 44.22 -52.52 -27.94
N LEU A 30 45.54 -52.36 -27.79
CA LEU A 30 46.37 -51.23 -28.20
C LEU A 30 45.93 -50.64 -29.55
N GLN A 31 45.90 -49.31 -29.64
CA GLN A 31 45.66 -48.58 -30.87
C GLN A 31 46.75 -48.89 -31.92
N PRO A 32 46.43 -48.90 -33.24
CA PRO A 32 47.43 -49.03 -34.31
C PRO A 32 48.45 -47.89 -34.40
N ASP A 33 48.37 -46.85 -33.58
CA ASP A 33 49.28 -45.69 -33.58
C ASP A 33 50.24 -45.62 -32.38
N GLY A 34 50.26 -46.63 -31.51
CA GLY A 34 51.41 -46.90 -30.65
C GLY A 34 51.57 -46.06 -29.37
N THR A 35 50.52 -45.45 -28.81
CA THR A 35 50.65 -44.79 -27.48
C THR A 35 49.81 -45.48 -26.40
N ARG A 36 50.46 -45.85 -25.28
CA ARG A 36 49.91 -46.61 -24.15
C ARG A 36 49.01 -45.74 -23.26
N ALA A 37 47.84 -46.28 -22.88
CA ALA A 37 47.04 -45.76 -21.78
C ALA A 37 47.76 -46.03 -20.45
N GLY A 38 48.19 -44.97 -19.76
CA GLY A 38 48.65 -45.05 -18.37
C GLY A 38 47.45 -44.95 -17.43
N VAL A 39 47.14 -46.04 -16.74
CA VAL A 39 46.15 -46.03 -15.64
C VAL A 39 46.90 -45.60 -14.38
N THR A 40 46.47 -44.50 -13.75
CA THR A 40 46.79 -44.22 -12.34
C THR A 40 45.58 -44.54 -11.48
N ASP A 41 45.85 -45.03 -10.26
CA ASP A 41 44.99 -45.80 -9.37
C ASP A 41 43.85 -45.00 -8.70
N ALA A 42 43.17 -44.14 -9.46
CA ALA A 42 42.04 -43.37 -8.96
C ALA A 42 41.05 -43.04 -10.09
N GLY A 43 40.44 -44.06 -10.71
CA GLY A 43 39.17 -43.94 -11.46
C GLY A 43 39.07 -42.90 -12.59
N ILE A 44 40.17 -42.24 -12.97
CA ILE A 44 40.21 -41.18 -13.97
C ILE A 44 40.95 -41.73 -15.19
N TYR A 45 40.19 -41.99 -16.26
CA TYR A 45 40.75 -42.34 -17.56
C TYR A 45 41.37 -41.10 -18.21
N GLN A 46 42.67 -40.91 -18.04
CA GLN A 46 43.42 -39.86 -18.76
C GLN A 46 43.78 -40.35 -20.16
N TYR A 47 43.17 -39.77 -21.19
CA TYR A 47 43.62 -39.94 -22.57
C TYR A 47 44.83 -39.03 -22.81
N ASN A 48 46.04 -39.53 -22.54
CA ASN A 48 47.27 -38.83 -22.93
C ASN A 48 47.45 -38.97 -24.45
N LYS A 49 47.23 -37.90 -25.20
CA LYS A 49 47.59 -37.86 -26.62
C LYS A 49 49.01 -37.33 -26.80
N GLN A 50 49.90 -38.15 -27.36
CA GLN A 50 51.17 -37.68 -27.89
C GLN A 50 50.89 -36.81 -29.14
N ALA A 51 51.50 -35.63 -29.15
CA ALA A 51 51.29 -34.59 -30.15
C ALA A 51 51.34 -35.12 -31.59
N THR A 52 50.24 -34.90 -32.33
CA THR A 52 50.15 -34.37 -33.70
C THR A 52 48.66 -34.46 -34.12
N THR A 53 48.14 -33.35 -34.64
CA THR A 53 46.84 -33.15 -35.31
C THR A 53 46.06 -34.43 -35.63
N GLY A 54 44.98 -34.72 -34.89
CA GLY A 54 44.13 -35.88 -35.18
C GLY A 54 42.95 -35.98 -34.21
N SER A 55 41.75 -35.78 -34.72
CA SER A 55 40.50 -35.80 -33.96
C SER A 55 40.19 -37.19 -33.39
N VAL A 56 39.59 -37.26 -32.20
CA VAL A 56 39.15 -38.51 -31.57
C VAL A 56 37.83 -38.95 -32.22
N LYS A 57 37.72 -40.20 -32.70
CA LYS A 57 36.46 -40.71 -33.29
C LYS A 57 35.47 -41.13 -32.22
N ALA A 58 34.25 -40.60 -32.26
CA ALA A 58 33.13 -41.16 -31.51
C ALA A 58 32.64 -42.45 -32.18
N THR A 59 32.25 -43.44 -31.38
CA THR A 59 31.52 -44.63 -31.85
C THR A 59 30.18 -44.15 -32.41
N GLY A 60 30.09 -44.04 -33.74
CA GLY A 60 28.96 -43.39 -34.42
C GLY A 60 29.35 -42.40 -35.53
N GLY A 61 30.66 -42.17 -35.76
CA GLY A 61 31.14 -41.49 -36.98
C GLY A 61 31.30 -39.97 -36.89
N GLY A 62 31.10 -39.37 -35.70
CA GLY A 62 31.48 -37.98 -35.43
C GLY A 62 32.94 -37.86 -34.98
N TYR A 63 33.64 -36.82 -35.42
CA TYR A 63 34.98 -36.48 -34.93
C TYR A 63 34.87 -35.47 -33.77
N TRP A 64 35.44 -35.79 -32.61
CA TRP A 64 35.68 -34.84 -31.53
C TRP A 64 36.96 -34.06 -31.86
N SER A 65 36.78 -32.80 -32.26
CA SER A 65 37.89 -31.86 -32.36
C SER A 65 38.18 -31.35 -30.95
N LEU A 66 39.35 -31.70 -30.38
CA LEU A 66 39.88 -30.95 -29.24
C LEU A 66 40.17 -29.54 -29.74
N VAL A 67 39.28 -28.60 -29.41
CA VAL A 67 39.55 -27.19 -29.61
C VAL A 67 40.31 -26.74 -28.35
N ASN A 68 41.56 -26.29 -28.54
CA ASN A 68 42.38 -25.51 -27.61
C ASN A 68 42.05 -25.67 -26.10
N ASP A 69 42.81 -26.51 -25.41
CA ASP A 69 42.97 -26.55 -23.94
C ASP A 69 41.71 -26.67 -23.04
N GLY A 70 40.54 -27.02 -23.57
CA GLY A 70 39.32 -27.25 -22.78
C GLY A 70 39.09 -28.74 -22.46
N TYR A 71 39.03 -29.10 -21.17
CA TYR A 71 38.57 -30.43 -20.71
C TYR A 71 37.06 -30.61 -20.89
N LEU A 72 36.61 -31.51 -21.76
CA LEU A 72 35.19 -31.82 -21.91
C LEU A 72 34.63 -32.45 -20.63
N PHE A 73 33.65 -31.81 -19.99
CA PHE A 73 32.92 -32.41 -18.87
C PHE A 73 31.77 -33.26 -19.43
N LEU A 74 31.82 -34.56 -19.17
CA LEU A 74 30.83 -35.53 -19.62
C LEU A 74 30.17 -36.16 -18.40
N ASP A 75 28.83 -36.17 -18.36
CA ASP A 75 28.07 -37.15 -17.58
C ASP A 75 27.32 -38.10 -18.53
N GLU A 76 26.53 -39.04 -18.00
CA GLU A 76 25.81 -40.03 -18.82
C GLU A 76 24.79 -39.41 -19.79
N ASN A 77 24.37 -38.17 -19.57
CA ASN A 77 23.30 -37.51 -20.32
C ASN A 77 23.75 -36.21 -21.02
N ASN A 78 24.86 -35.61 -20.58
CA ASN A 78 25.28 -34.29 -20.99
C ASN A 78 26.73 -34.27 -21.46
N ILE A 79 26.92 -33.54 -22.56
CA ILE A 79 28.24 -33.13 -23.01
C ILE A 79 28.34 -31.63 -22.79
N ILE A 80 29.09 -31.26 -21.76
CA ILE A 80 29.26 -29.86 -21.38
C ILE A 80 30.59 -29.39 -21.92
N ASP A 81 30.53 -28.47 -22.89
CA ASP A 81 31.69 -27.70 -23.30
C ASP A 81 32.18 -26.88 -22.09
N PRO A 82 33.39 -27.12 -21.55
CA PRO A 82 33.94 -26.41 -20.41
C PRO A 82 34.06 -24.89 -20.65
N SER A 83 34.11 -24.45 -21.91
CA SER A 83 34.08 -23.02 -22.24
C SER A 83 32.76 -22.35 -21.87
N GLN A 84 31.70 -23.15 -21.66
CA GLN A 84 30.38 -22.72 -21.22
C GLN A 84 30.24 -22.75 -19.68
N VAL A 85 31.22 -23.30 -18.96
CA VAL A 85 31.24 -23.34 -17.49
C VAL A 85 32.21 -22.25 -17.00
N SER A 86 31.69 -21.04 -16.86
CA SER A 86 32.47 -19.94 -16.28
C SER A 86 32.73 -20.18 -14.80
N THR A 87 33.99 -20.28 -14.39
CA THR A 87 34.42 -20.11 -12.99
C THR A 87 34.66 -18.65 -12.62
N ALA A 88 34.41 -17.72 -13.56
CA ALA A 88 34.61 -16.28 -13.42
C ALA A 88 33.29 -15.54 -13.16
N GLU A 89 33.40 -14.33 -12.60
CA GLU A 89 32.29 -13.40 -12.41
C GLU A 89 31.57 -13.13 -13.75
N ILE A 90 30.23 -13.15 -13.74
CA ILE A 90 29.43 -12.80 -14.91
C ILE A 90 29.34 -11.27 -14.97
N SER A 91 30.09 -10.66 -15.88
CA SER A 91 30.00 -9.24 -16.19
C SER A 91 29.09 -9.02 -17.41
N LEU A 92 28.05 -8.23 -17.25
CA LEU A 92 27.15 -7.82 -18.33
C LEU A 92 27.54 -6.42 -18.83
N ALA A 93 27.30 -6.13 -20.10
CA ALA A 93 27.25 -4.76 -20.57
C ALA A 93 26.08 -3.99 -19.90
N ASP A 94 26.09 -2.66 -19.96
CA ASP A 94 25.03 -1.86 -19.32
C ASP A 94 23.63 -2.15 -19.92
N GLY A 95 23.54 -2.33 -21.25
CA GLY A 95 22.26 -2.50 -21.94
C GLY A 95 21.40 -1.24 -21.94
N THR A 96 20.21 -1.31 -22.54
CA THR A 96 19.23 -0.22 -22.55
C THR A 96 17.83 -0.75 -22.21
N GLU A 97 16.88 0.16 -22.04
CA GLU A 97 15.48 -0.19 -21.79
C GLU A 97 14.85 -1.01 -22.93
N GLU A 98 15.21 -0.71 -24.18
CA GLU A 98 14.73 -1.44 -25.36
C GLU A 98 15.60 -2.67 -25.70
N ALA A 99 16.85 -2.70 -25.22
CA ALA A 99 17.81 -3.77 -25.47
C ALA A 99 18.58 -4.13 -24.17
N PRO A 100 17.93 -4.81 -23.22
CA PRO A 100 18.56 -5.26 -21.98
C PRO A 100 19.77 -6.18 -22.22
N SER A 101 20.77 -6.09 -21.34
CA SER A 101 22.01 -6.85 -21.49
C SER A 101 21.85 -8.34 -21.17
N LEU A 102 20.92 -8.68 -20.28
CA LEU A 102 20.43 -10.04 -20.08
C LEU A 102 18.97 -10.12 -20.49
N HIS A 103 18.68 -10.89 -21.53
CA HIS A 103 17.34 -11.05 -22.10
C HIS A 103 17.08 -12.50 -22.55
N PHE A 104 15.80 -12.82 -22.76
CA PHE A 104 15.43 -14.11 -23.34
C PHE A 104 15.68 -14.07 -24.86
N ALA A 105 16.19 -15.17 -25.42
CA ALA A 105 16.50 -15.24 -26.85
C ALA A 105 15.31 -14.91 -27.78
N SER A 106 14.08 -15.20 -27.34
CA SER A 106 12.84 -14.89 -28.07
C SER A 106 12.21 -13.54 -27.71
N GLU A 107 12.68 -12.86 -26.65
CA GLU A 107 12.15 -11.59 -26.17
C GLU A 107 13.30 -10.63 -25.83
N THR A 108 13.94 -10.10 -26.88
CA THR A 108 15.16 -9.28 -26.75
C THR A 108 14.94 -7.93 -26.06
N ASN A 109 13.69 -7.58 -25.77
CA ASN A 109 13.27 -6.36 -25.08
C ASN A 109 12.68 -6.63 -23.67
N THR A 110 12.81 -7.86 -23.17
CA THR A 110 12.44 -8.24 -21.79
C THR A 110 13.68 -8.74 -21.07
N GLY A 111 14.04 -8.09 -19.97
CA GLY A 111 15.30 -8.42 -19.31
C GLY A 111 15.77 -7.44 -18.24
N ILE A 112 17.06 -7.55 -17.91
CA ILE A 112 17.75 -6.72 -16.92
C ILE A 112 18.74 -5.81 -17.66
N TYR A 113 18.80 -4.55 -17.23
CA TYR A 113 19.73 -3.54 -17.76
C TYR A 113 20.17 -2.59 -16.64
N ARG A 114 21.14 -1.73 -16.94
CA ARG A 114 21.65 -0.71 -16.05
C ARG A 114 21.29 0.68 -16.62
N PRO A 115 20.25 1.36 -16.10
CA PRO A 115 19.83 2.67 -16.61
C PRO A 115 20.84 3.79 -16.31
N GLY A 116 21.64 3.63 -15.25
CA GLY A 116 22.60 4.61 -14.80
C GLY A 116 23.59 4.07 -13.76
N ALA A 117 24.47 4.94 -13.26
CA ALA A 117 25.40 4.56 -12.20
C ALA A 117 24.64 4.24 -10.90
N PHE A 118 24.95 3.09 -10.29
CA PHE A 118 24.29 2.59 -9.06
C PHE A 118 22.78 2.30 -9.22
N GLU A 119 22.34 1.97 -10.43
CA GLU A 119 20.95 1.62 -10.70
C GLU A 119 20.84 0.23 -11.33
N PHE A 120 19.75 -0.45 -11.00
CA PHE A 120 19.37 -1.76 -11.51
C PHE A 120 17.97 -1.66 -12.13
N GLY A 121 17.85 -1.96 -13.42
CA GLY A 121 16.60 -1.84 -14.16
C GLY A 121 16.05 -3.18 -14.64
N ILE A 122 14.73 -3.34 -14.57
CA ILE A 122 13.99 -4.44 -15.19
C ILE A 122 13.09 -3.84 -16.27
N THR A 123 13.17 -4.37 -17.49
CA THR A 123 12.32 -4.01 -18.63
C THR A 123 11.51 -5.21 -19.10
N VAL A 124 10.27 -4.97 -19.53
CA VAL A 124 9.40 -6.00 -20.11
C VAL A 124 8.72 -5.40 -21.33
N GLY A 125 8.97 -5.99 -22.50
CA GLY A 125 8.45 -5.49 -23.77
C GLY A 125 8.99 -4.11 -24.18
N GLY A 126 10.22 -3.78 -23.79
CA GLY A 126 10.88 -2.51 -24.13
C GLY A 126 10.44 -1.32 -23.30
N ALA A 127 9.84 -1.55 -22.14
CA ALA A 127 9.48 -0.52 -21.18
C ALA A 127 9.92 -0.94 -19.77
N HIS A 128 10.64 -0.07 -19.07
CA HIS A 128 11.07 -0.30 -17.71
C HIS A 128 9.87 -0.47 -16.80
N LYS A 129 9.91 -1.50 -15.95
CA LYS A 129 8.88 -1.81 -14.96
C LYS A 129 9.33 -1.46 -13.57
N LEU A 130 10.63 -1.61 -13.29
CA LEU A 130 11.23 -1.33 -12.00
C LEU A 130 12.65 -0.77 -12.20
N ILE A 131 12.98 0.28 -11.45
CA ILE A 131 14.36 0.75 -11.29
C ILE A 131 14.65 0.79 -9.79
N ALA A 132 15.66 0.04 -9.35
CA ALA A 132 16.21 0.11 -8.01
C ALA A 132 17.49 0.94 -8.02
N SER A 133 17.57 1.92 -7.12
CA SER A 133 18.75 2.76 -6.88
C SER A 133 19.20 2.63 -5.42
N ALA A 134 20.29 3.29 -5.06
CA ALA A 134 20.74 3.37 -3.67
C ALA A 134 19.72 4.01 -2.71
N SER A 135 18.78 4.80 -3.22
CA SER A 135 17.85 5.60 -2.40
C SER A 135 16.40 5.14 -2.48
N ALA A 136 15.99 4.48 -3.57
CA ALA A 136 14.60 4.14 -3.81
C ALA A 136 14.42 3.04 -4.86
N ILE A 137 13.26 2.39 -4.82
CA ILE A 137 12.71 1.59 -5.90
C ILE A 137 11.59 2.41 -6.55
N THR A 138 11.68 2.65 -7.85
CA THR A 138 10.62 3.30 -8.64
C THR A 138 10.01 2.31 -9.62
N LEU A 139 8.73 2.50 -9.92
CA LEU A 139 8.00 1.72 -10.91
C LEU A 139 7.79 2.55 -12.17
N GLY A 140 7.80 1.89 -13.32
CA GLY A 140 7.52 2.54 -14.60
C GLY A 140 6.08 3.07 -14.68
N THR A 141 5.85 4.03 -15.58
CA THR A 141 4.51 4.61 -15.80
C THR A 141 3.48 3.53 -16.11
N GLY A 142 2.34 3.55 -15.41
CA GLY A 142 1.25 2.59 -15.59
C GLY A 142 1.47 1.23 -14.90
N VAL A 143 2.59 1.04 -14.20
CA VAL A 143 2.82 -0.15 -13.37
C VAL A 143 2.20 0.06 -11.98
N SER A 144 1.41 -0.91 -11.53
CA SER A 144 0.81 -0.89 -10.19
C SER A 144 1.61 -1.75 -9.21
N LEU A 145 1.86 -1.22 -8.02
CA LEU A 145 2.28 -2.04 -6.88
C LEU A 145 1.06 -2.75 -6.32
N VAL A 146 1.03 -4.08 -6.41
CA VAL A 146 -0.04 -4.90 -5.85
C VAL A 146 0.46 -5.56 -4.57
N ALA A 147 -0.15 -5.21 -3.45
CA ALA A 147 0.16 -5.82 -2.15
C ALA A 147 -0.98 -6.78 -1.73
N ASN A 148 -0.65 -7.84 -1.01
CA ASN A 148 -1.65 -8.70 -0.37
C ASN A 148 -2.48 -7.88 0.63
N ALA A 149 -3.72 -8.30 0.90
CA ALA A 149 -4.68 -7.56 1.73
C ALA A 149 -4.20 -7.18 3.15
N GLY A 150 -3.29 -7.95 3.75
CA GLY A 150 -2.78 -7.67 5.10
C GLY A 150 -3.86 -7.76 6.19
N THR A 151 -3.46 -7.48 7.44
CA THR A 151 -4.33 -7.42 8.62
C THR A 151 -3.86 -6.32 9.56
N ALA A 152 -4.61 -6.00 10.62
CA ALA A 152 -4.18 -4.99 11.58
C ALA A 152 -2.87 -5.35 12.32
N VAL A 153 -2.57 -6.63 12.53
CA VAL A 153 -1.33 -7.11 13.17
C VAL A 153 -0.20 -7.38 12.17
N ASN A 154 -0.48 -7.30 10.88
CA ASN A 154 0.48 -7.49 9.80
C ASN A 154 0.00 -6.72 8.56
N PRO A 155 0.17 -5.38 8.53
CA PRO A 155 -0.30 -4.56 7.46
C PRO A 155 0.51 -4.79 6.18
N SER A 156 -0.12 -4.56 5.04
CA SER A 156 0.45 -4.81 3.72
C SER A 156 1.62 -3.89 3.38
N ILE A 157 1.56 -2.65 3.88
CA ILE A 157 2.58 -1.62 3.70
C ILE A 157 2.95 -1.18 5.11
N THR A 158 4.20 -1.41 5.51
CA THR A 158 4.67 -1.26 6.88
C THR A 158 6.01 -0.52 6.94
N SER A 159 6.37 -0.03 8.12
CA SER A 159 7.74 0.40 8.41
C SER A 159 8.66 -0.80 8.61
N ALA A 160 9.95 -0.67 8.29
CA ALA A 160 10.95 -1.71 8.59
C ALA A 160 11.16 -1.92 10.10
N THR A 161 10.82 -0.94 10.93
CA THR A 161 11.06 -0.97 12.39
C THR A 161 9.86 -1.45 13.21
N ASN A 162 8.67 -1.48 12.62
CA ASN A 162 7.44 -1.96 13.25
C ASN A 162 6.56 -2.61 12.18
N ASN A 163 6.26 -3.88 12.34
CA ASN A 163 5.42 -4.67 11.44
C ASN A 163 3.93 -4.66 11.84
N GLU A 164 3.53 -3.82 12.79
CA GLU A 164 2.14 -3.67 13.23
C GLU A 164 1.56 -2.27 12.91
N ASP A 165 2.40 -1.33 12.49
CA ASP A 165 2.01 0.01 12.05
C ASP A 165 2.03 0.07 10.52
N GLY A 166 0.91 0.45 9.89
CA GLY A 166 0.88 0.53 8.45
C GLY A 166 -0.48 0.66 7.81
N PHE A 167 -0.51 0.44 6.49
CA PHE A 167 -1.74 0.39 5.69
C PHE A 167 -2.05 -1.04 5.29
N TYR A 168 -3.33 -1.40 5.34
CA TYR A 168 -3.83 -2.70 4.90
C TYR A 168 -5.22 -2.57 4.27
N PHE A 169 -5.64 -3.61 3.56
CA PHE A 169 -6.83 -3.66 2.71
C PHE A 169 -7.76 -4.79 3.19
N PRO A 170 -8.52 -4.60 4.29
CA PRO A 170 -9.29 -5.68 4.94
C PRO A 170 -10.36 -6.32 4.05
N SER A 171 -10.85 -5.57 3.06
CA SER A 171 -11.83 -6.00 2.09
C SER A 171 -11.73 -5.10 0.85
N SER A 172 -12.37 -5.51 -0.24
CA SER A 172 -12.47 -4.66 -1.43
C SER A 172 -13.12 -3.31 -1.09
N GLY A 173 -12.59 -2.23 -1.66
CA GLY A 173 -13.07 -0.86 -1.45
C GLY A 173 -12.64 -0.23 -0.12
N ASN A 174 -11.86 -0.93 0.71
CA ASN A 174 -11.45 -0.43 2.02
C ASN A 174 -9.93 -0.29 2.12
N VAL A 175 -9.48 0.82 2.71
CA VAL A 175 -8.09 1.05 3.12
C VAL A 175 -8.10 1.37 4.60
N SER A 176 -7.25 0.72 5.37
CA SER A 176 -7.23 0.86 6.83
C SER A 176 -5.82 1.14 7.31
N VAL A 177 -5.75 1.89 8.42
CA VAL A 177 -4.52 2.21 9.13
C VAL A 177 -4.49 1.38 10.40
N SER A 178 -3.38 0.70 10.64
CA SER A 178 -3.10 0.04 11.91
C SER A 178 -2.03 0.79 12.70
N SER A 179 -2.14 0.71 14.02
CA SER A 179 -1.02 0.97 14.91
C SER A 179 -1.04 0.05 16.11
N ALA A 180 0.14 -0.43 16.53
CA ALA A 180 0.30 -1.41 17.61
C ALA A 180 -0.68 -2.60 17.48
N GLY A 181 -0.84 -3.08 16.26
CA GLY A 181 -1.62 -4.27 15.92
C GLY A 181 -3.13 -4.05 15.83
N SER A 182 -3.61 -2.81 16.02
CA SER A 182 -5.03 -2.47 16.07
C SER A 182 -5.42 -1.53 14.94
N GLN A 183 -6.62 -1.69 14.37
CA GLN A 183 -7.18 -0.73 13.42
C GLN A 183 -7.49 0.59 14.13
N VAL A 184 -6.85 1.69 13.71
CA VAL A 184 -7.05 3.02 14.31
C VAL A 184 -7.93 3.91 13.42
N PHE A 185 -7.90 3.70 12.11
CA PHE A 185 -8.69 4.43 11.14
C PHE A 185 -9.04 3.56 9.93
N ALA A 186 -10.20 3.80 9.32
CA ALA A 186 -10.64 3.11 8.11
C ALA A 186 -11.27 4.09 7.11
N PHE A 187 -10.81 4.04 5.86
CA PHE A 187 -11.46 4.62 4.70
C PHE A 187 -12.26 3.51 4.02
N THR A 188 -13.56 3.71 3.90
CA THR A 188 -14.47 2.76 3.24
C THR A 188 -15.15 3.46 2.07
N SER A 189 -15.85 2.70 1.22
CA SER A 189 -16.65 3.27 0.13
C SER A 189 -17.78 4.19 0.59
N THR A 190 -18.13 4.19 1.87
CA THR A 190 -19.26 4.96 2.43
C THR A 190 -18.85 5.97 3.50
N LEU A 191 -17.85 5.65 4.31
CA LEU A 191 -17.49 6.39 5.53
C LEU A 191 -15.99 6.40 5.76
N ASN A 192 -15.54 7.46 6.42
CA ASN A 192 -14.24 7.50 7.09
C ASN A 192 -14.48 7.31 8.59
N ILE A 193 -13.92 6.25 9.17
CA ILE A 193 -14.19 5.82 10.53
C ILE A 193 -12.91 5.94 11.34
N SER A 194 -12.94 6.76 12.39
CA SER A 194 -11.89 6.78 13.42
C SER A 194 -12.33 5.91 14.59
N TYR A 195 -11.48 4.97 15.02
CA TYR A 195 -11.73 4.15 16.22
C TYR A 195 -11.28 4.85 17.50
N PHE A 196 -10.65 6.03 17.37
CA PHE A 196 -10.17 6.87 18.45
C PHE A 196 -10.67 8.31 18.27
N PRO A 197 -10.67 9.14 19.32
CA PRO A 197 -11.02 10.56 19.18
C PRO A 197 -10.17 11.27 18.12
N MET A 198 -10.82 12.03 17.25
CA MET A 198 -10.13 12.90 16.30
C MET A 198 -9.83 14.25 16.96
N ILE A 199 -8.55 14.60 17.05
CA ILE A 199 -8.11 15.92 17.47
C ILE A 199 -7.82 16.73 16.21
N VAL A 200 -8.53 17.84 16.04
CA VAL A 200 -8.36 18.76 14.91
C VAL A 200 -7.69 20.05 15.37
N GLN A 201 -6.95 20.70 14.47
CA GLN A 201 -6.38 22.02 14.74
C GLN A 201 -7.50 23.02 15.03
N GLN A 202 -7.24 24.00 15.89
CA GLN A 202 -8.15 25.13 16.08
C GLN A 202 -8.45 25.82 14.72
N GLY A 203 -9.72 26.13 14.51
CA GLY A 203 -10.17 26.83 13.32
C GLY A 203 -10.40 28.31 13.60
N SER A 204 -10.79 29.03 12.56
CA SER A 204 -11.28 30.40 12.65
C SER A 204 -12.68 30.50 12.05
N VAL A 205 -13.28 31.68 12.16
CA VAL A 205 -14.57 31.95 11.51
C VAL A 205 -14.48 31.84 9.97
N SER A 206 -13.35 32.19 9.36
CA SER A 206 -13.16 32.10 7.91
C SER A 206 -12.52 30.78 7.45
N ALA A 207 -12.19 29.89 8.38
CA ALA A 207 -11.56 28.59 8.13
C ALA A 207 -11.84 27.64 9.31
N PRO A 208 -13.08 27.11 9.44
CA PRO A 208 -13.41 26.22 10.52
C PRO A 208 -12.67 24.88 10.41
N SER A 209 -12.40 24.25 11.57
CA SER A 209 -11.66 22.99 11.65
C SER A 209 -12.36 21.83 10.95
N LEU A 210 -13.70 21.83 11.02
CA LEU A 210 -14.57 20.93 10.28
C LEU A 210 -15.37 21.78 9.31
N ALA A 211 -15.00 21.75 8.04
CA ALA A 211 -15.60 22.56 6.99
C ALA A 211 -16.15 21.69 5.84
N PHE A 212 -16.99 22.27 5.01
CA PHE A 212 -17.47 21.61 3.78
C PHE A 212 -16.55 21.97 2.60
N PHE A 213 -16.26 20.99 1.75
CA PHE A 213 -15.23 21.13 0.69
C PHE A 213 -15.45 22.34 -0.24
N THR A 214 -16.70 22.63 -0.61
CA THR A 214 -17.05 23.76 -1.48
C THR A 214 -17.37 25.05 -0.72
N ASN A 215 -17.47 24.99 0.61
CA ASN A 215 -17.85 26.10 1.48
C ASN A 215 -16.91 26.07 2.68
N ASN A 216 -15.68 26.53 2.45
CA ASN A 216 -14.58 26.44 3.41
C ASN A 216 -14.70 27.43 4.59
N ASP A 217 -15.82 28.16 4.66
CA ASP A 217 -16.22 29.11 5.68
C ASP A 217 -17.54 28.71 6.36
N LEU A 218 -18.09 27.54 6.00
CA LEU A 218 -19.22 26.89 6.65
C LEU A 218 -18.69 25.72 7.47
N GLY A 219 -18.92 25.72 8.78
CA GLY A 219 -18.41 24.64 9.61
C GLY A 219 -18.41 24.86 11.12
N ILE A 220 -17.66 24.00 11.81
CA ILE A 220 -17.48 23.98 13.25
C ILE A 220 -16.01 24.22 13.57
N TYR A 221 -15.74 25.10 14.53
CA TYR A 221 -14.39 25.39 15.00
C TYR A 221 -14.35 25.58 16.51
N SER A 222 -13.15 25.42 17.08
CA SER A 222 -12.89 25.90 18.44
C SER A 222 -12.17 27.24 18.38
N SER A 223 -12.70 28.24 19.08
CA SER A 223 -11.91 29.45 19.41
C SER A 223 -10.95 29.15 20.57
N ASN A 224 -9.93 29.98 20.80
CA ASN A 224 -8.93 29.84 21.88
C ASN A 224 -9.53 29.79 23.31
N ASN A 225 -10.85 29.87 23.44
CA ASN A 225 -11.56 30.11 24.68
C ASN A 225 -12.36 28.89 25.17
N GLN A 226 -12.00 27.67 24.78
CA GLN A 226 -12.73 26.44 25.14
C GLN A 226 -14.21 26.51 24.71
N ARG A 227 -14.45 26.93 23.46
CA ARG A 227 -15.80 27.10 22.91
C ARG A 227 -15.95 26.31 21.64
N ILE A 228 -17.16 25.87 21.35
CA ILE A 228 -17.51 25.28 20.06
C ILE A 228 -18.33 26.31 19.30
N SER A 229 -17.80 26.78 18.20
CA SER A 229 -18.33 27.88 17.42
C SER A 229 -18.77 27.37 16.05
N PHE A 230 -19.88 27.88 15.55
CA PHE A 230 -20.44 27.57 14.24
C PHE A 230 -20.25 28.77 13.33
N SER A 231 -19.67 28.53 12.16
CA SER A 231 -19.55 29.55 11.11
C SER A 231 -20.39 29.21 9.90
N VAL A 232 -20.97 30.26 9.30
CA VAL A 232 -21.69 30.23 8.03
C VAL A 232 -21.24 31.48 7.27
N ASP A 233 -20.79 31.33 6.03
CA ASP A 233 -20.38 32.45 5.15
C ASP A 233 -19.35 33.37 5.82
N GLY A 234 -18.42 32.78 6.59
CA GLY A 234 -17.35 33.51 7.27
C GLY A 234 -17.80 34.36 8.47
N ALA A 235 -19.03 34.20 8.94
CA ALA A 235 -19.56 34.86 10.13
C ALA A 235 -19.83 33.86 11.28
N LEU A 236 -19.72 34.32 12.53
CA LEU A 236 -20.13 33.54 13.70
C LEU A 236 -21.65 33.56 13.81
N VAL A 237 -22.29 32.38 13.79
CA VAL A 237 -23.76 32.29 13.90
C VAL A 237 -24.24 31.73 15.24
N ALA A 238 -23.42 30.92 15.90
CA ALA A 238 -23.71 30.37 17.22
C ALA A 238 -22.43 29.94 17.93
N GLU A 239 -22.43 29.98 19.26
CA GLU A 239 -21.30 29.52 20.06
C GLU A 239 -21.77 28.84 21.34
N ALA A 240 -21.39 27.58 21.54
CA ALA A 240 -21.55 26.89 22.81
C ALA A 240 -20.41 27.30 23.76
N THR A 241 -20.79 27.73 24.95
CA THR A 241 -19.91 28.13 26.04
C THR A 241 -20.17 27.27 27.28
N ALA A 242 -19.33 27.39 28.31
CA ALA A 242 -19.56 26.72 29.59
C ALA A 242 -20.89 27.11 30.27
N ASN A 243 -21.47 28.26 29.92
CA ASN A 243 -22.69 28.79 30.53
C ASN A 243 -23.94 28.66 29.65
N GLY A 244 -23.82 28.14 28.41
CA GLY A 244 -24.94 27.99 27.49
C GLY A 244 -24.61 28.36 26.04
N LEU A 245 -25.66 28.54 25.24
CA LEU A 245 -25.58 28.87 23.81
C LEU A 245 -25.67 30.38 23.60
N TYR A 246 -24.64 30.96 22.98
CA TYR A 246 -24.60 32.35 22.56
C TYR A 246 -24.98 32.49 21.08
N ILE A 247 -25.93 33.38 20.79
CA ILE A 247 -26.34 33.75 19.42
C ILE A 247 -26.01 35.24 19.24
N PRO A 248 -25.01 35.59 18.39
CA PRO A 248 -24.63 36.98 18.20
C PRO A 248 -25.69 37.74 17.39
N SER A 249 -25.85 39.04 17.69
CA SER A 249 -26.63 39.95 16.85
C SER A 249 -26.06 39.99 15.42
N PRO A 250 -26.89 40.03 14.37
CA PRO A 250 -28.35 40.14 14.35
C PRO A 250 -29.09 38.79 14.28
N ASN A 251 -28.42 37.67 14.58
CA ASN A 251 -29.02 36.35 14.50
C ASN A 251 -30.10 36.17 15.58
N TYR A 252 -30.99 35.21 15.35
CA TYR A 252 -32.17 34.97 16.16
C TYR A 252 -32.49 33.48 16.26
N LEU A 253 -33.26 33.11 17.28
CA LEU A 253 -33.87 31.78 17.38
C LEU A 253 -35.19 31.79 16.61
N ALA A 254 -35.43 30.76 15.80
CA ALA A 254 -36.66 30.58 15.05
C ALA A 254 -37.26 29.19 15.29
N ILE A 255 -38.59 29.10 15.17
CA ILE A 255 -39.33 27.83 15.09
C ILE A 255 -40.03 27.78 13.74
N GLY A 256 -39.64 26.84 12.89
CA GLY A 256 -40.01 26.85 11.47
C GLY A 256 -39.46 28.13 10.81
N ASN A 257 -40.34 28.88 10.14
CA ASN A 257 -39.98 30.13 9.46
C ASN A 257 -40.31 31.38 10.30
N PHE A 258 -40.64 31.23 11.58
CA PHE A 258 -40.99 32.35 12.46
C PHE A 258 -39.89 32.59 13.49
N GLN A 259 -39.39 33.83 13.53
CA GLN A 259 -38.53 34.28 14.61
C GLN A 259 -39.29 34.25 15.94
N VAL A 260 -38.70 33.64 16.97
CA VAL A 260 -39.30 33.52 18.31
C VAL A 260 -38.52 34.28 19.38
N VAL A 261 -37.19 34.37 19.26
CA VAL A 261 -36.35 35.12 20.20
C VAL A 261 -35.31 35.90 19.41
N SER A 262 -35.28 37.22 19.61
CA SER A 262 -34.27 38.11 19.05
C SER A 262 -33.14 38.36 20.05
N THR A 263 -32.29 39.32 19.72
CA THR A 263 -31.40 39.97 20.68
C THR A 263 -32.18 40.59 21.84
N ARG A 264 -31.54 40.65 23.01
CA ARG A 264 -32.10 41.27 24.22
C ARG A 264 -32.49 42.72 23.94
N VAL A 265 -33.74 43.09 24.25
CA VAL A 265 -34.22 44.46 24.12
C VAL A 265 -33.74 45.29 25.32
N LEU A 266 -33.05 46.40 25.05
CA LEU A 266 -32.50 47.29 26.08
C LEU A 266 -33.42 48.50 26.34
N GLY A 267 -33.16 49.22 27.44
CA GLY A 267 -33.88 50.44 27.81
C GLY A 267 -35.04 50.26 28.79
N TYR A 268 -35.21 49.07 29.37
CA TYR A 268 -36.25 48.80 30.37
C TYR A 268 -35.83 49.26 31.77
N VAL A 269 -36.73 49.98 32.45
CA VAL A 269 -36.59 50.32 33.87
C VAL A 269 -37.29 49.25 34.71
N ASN A 270 -36.59 48.70 35.71
CA ASN A 270 -37.17 47.68 36.57
C ASN A 270 -38.33 48.25 37.40
N MET A 271 -39.47 47.55 37.43
CA MET A 271 -40.65 47.99 38.18
C MET A 271 -40.45 47.78 39.69
N ALA A 272 -40.68 48.84 40.49
CA ALA A 272 -40.73 48.74 41.94
C ALA A 272 -42.06 48.13 42.45
N GLY A 273 -42.11 47.68 43.71
CA GLY A 273 -43.32 47.18 44.37
C GLY A 273 -43.40 45.65 44.53
N ALA A 274 -44.52 45.13 45.03
CA ALA A 274 -44.75 43.69 45.14
C ALA A 274 -45.13 43.08 43.78
N GLU A 275 -44.81 41.82 43.54
CA GLU A 275 -45.26 41.06 42.37
C GLU A 275 -46.28 39.99 42.77
N ASN A 276 -47.17 39.62 41.85
CA ASN A 276 -48.12 38.54 42.03
C ASN A 276 -48.28 37.78 40.71
N GLY A 277 -47.86 36.53 40.66
CA GLY A 277 -48.01 35.69 39.45
C GLY A 277 -49.42 35.15 39.24
N ASP A 278 -50.30 35.27 40.24
CA ASP A 278 -51.68 34.78 40.17
C ASP A 278 -52.65 35.93 39.84
N ALA A 279 -53.30 35.83 38.68
CA ALA A 279 -54.31 36.78 38.22
C ALA A 279 -55.71 36.52 38.79
N SER A 280 -55.92 35.44 39.54
CA SER A 280 -57.23 35.01 40.05
C SER A 280 -57.93 36.04 40.95
N SER A 281 -57.17 36.93 41.58
CA SER A 281 -57.69 37.99 42.47
C SER A 281 -58.19 39.22 41.72
N ILE A 282 -58.09 39.28 40.40
CA ILE A 282 -58.56 40.41 39.57
C ILE A 282 -60.03 40.14 39.20
N ASN A 283 -60.96 40.94 39.73
CA ASN A 283 -62.40 40.80 39.44
C ASN A 283 -62.86 41.77 38.33
N THR A 284 -64.03 41.49 37.74
CA THR A 284 -64.64 42.28 36.65
C THR A 284 -65.54 43.44 37.15
N GLY A 285 -65.35 43.90 38.40
CA GLY A 285 -66.12 44.97 39.03
C GLY A 285 -65.74 46.37 38.52
N THR A 286 -66.48 47.39 38.96
CA THR A 286 -66.23 48.79 38.59
C THR A 286 -64.87 49.26 39.14
N ILE A 287 -63.89 49.41 38.24
CA ILE A 287 -62.52 49.80 38.59
C ILE A 287 -62.49 51.27 39.01
N THR A 288 -62.08 51.53 40.25
CA THR A 288 -61.64 52.86 40.72
C THR A 288 -60.12 52.87 40.91
N ALA A 289 -59.45 54.03 40.87
CA ALA A 289 -57.98 54.10 40.92
C ALA A 289 -57.35 53.59 42.24
N THR A 290 -58.15 53.44 43.30
CA THR A 290 -57.78 52.84 44.59
C THR A 290 -58.19 51.37 44.72
N ASP A 291 -58.75 50.79 43.66
CA ASP A 291 -59.29 49.43 43.65
C ASP A 291 -58.16 48.39 43.76
N ALA A 292 -58.38 47.41 44.63
CA ALA A 292 -57.53 46.24 44.77
C ALA A 292 -57.30 45.53 43.42
N ASN A 293 -58.25 45.64 42.49
CA ASN A 293 -58.12 45.14 41.13
C ASN A 293 -57.00 45.82 40.34
N LEU A 294 -56.92 47.16 40.37
CA LEU A 294 -55.87 47.90 39.65
C LEU A 294 -54.49 47.59 40.23
N GLN A 295 -54.40 47.51 41.57
CA GLN A 295 -53.16 47.07 42.23
C GLN A 295 -52.81 45.62 41.85
N GLY A 296 -53.80 44.72 41.77
CA GLY A 296 -53.63 43.34 41.32
C GLY A 296 -53.06 43.25 39.91
N VAL A 297 -53.61 44.01 38.96
CA VAL A 297 -53.11 44.10 37.57
C VAL A 297 -51.65 44.58 37.55
N CYS A 298 -51.32 45.66 38.29
CA CYS A 298 -49.95 46.16 38.36
C CYS A 298 -48.95 45.11 38.90
N ARG A 299 -49.36 44.32 39.89
CA ARG A 299 -48.52 43.23 40.45
C ARG A 299 -48.30 42.08 39.46
N VAL A 300 -49.31 41.75 38.65
CA VAL A 300 -49.19 40.74 37.57
C VAL A 300 -48.28 41.24 36.45
N ILE A 301 -48.45 42.49 36.01
CA ILE A 301 -47.57 43.11 35.01
C ILE A 301 -46.12 43.09 35.51
N LYS A 302 -45.89 43.46 36.78
CA LYS A 302 -44.56 43.37 37.37
C LYS A 302 -44.00 41.95 37.31
N ALA A 303 -44.78 40.93 37.70
CA ALA A 303 -44.33 39.53 37.67
C ALA A 303 -43.90 39.10 36.24
N LEU A 304 -44.65 39.51 35.21
CA LEU A 304 -44.31 39.24 33.82
C LEU A 304 -43.01 39.95 33.40
N ILE A 305 -42.83 41.22 33.76
CA ILE A 305 -41.59 41.96 33.46
C ILE A 305 -40.39 41.34 34.19
N THR A 306 -40.54 40.94 35.46
CA THR A 306 -39.51 40.22 36.22
C THR A 306 -39.11 38.92 35.49
N ALA A 307 -40.08 38.15 34.99
CA ALA A 307 -39.80 36.93 34.23
C ALA A 307 -39.01 37.21 32.94
N LEU A 308 -39.42 38.22 32.15
CA LEU A 308 -38.70 38.60 30.93
C LEU A 308 -37.26 39.08 31.21
N LEU A 309 -37.04 39.79 32.33
CA LEU A 309 -35.71 40.18 32.79
C LEU A 309 -34.86 38.98 33.19
N HIS A 310 -35.42 38.03 33.95
CA HIS A 310 -34.73 36.79 34.35
C HIS A 310 -34.35 35.91 33.16
N HIS A 311 -35.21 35.84 32.14
CA HIS A 311 -34.90 35.15 30.88
C HIS A 311 -33.94 35.93 29.98
N GLY A 312 -33.58 37.16 30.34
CA GLY A 312 -32.67 37.99 29.55
C GLY A 312 -33.25 38.50 28.24
N LEU A 313 -34.59 38.46 28.06
CA LEU A 313 -35.26 38.95 26.85
C LEU A 313 -35.33 40.48 26.80
N ILE A 314 -35.39 41.11 27.98
CA ILE A 314 -35.34 42.57 28.16
C ILE A 314 -34.27 42.96 29.19
N GLY A 315 -33.90 44.23 29.23
CA GLY A 315 -32.89 44.72 30.18
C GLY A 315 -32.78 46.24 30.28
N PRO A 316 -32.12 46.75 31.34
CA PRO A 316 -31.74 48.16 31.40
C PRO A 316 -30.77 48.51 30.28
N THR A 317 -30.66 49.80 29.97
CA THR A 317 -29.60 50.32 29.11
C THR A 317 -28.24 49.96 29.73
N ILE A 318 -27.33 49.42 28.91
CA ILE A 318 -25.96 49.06 29.30
C ILE A 318 -25.17 50.34 29.57
#